data_AF-A0A2Z2MEN1-F1
#
_entry.id   AF-A0A2Z2MEN1-F1
#
_cell.length_a   1.000
_cell.length_b   1.000
_cell.length_c   1.000
_cell.angle_alpha   90.00
_cell.angle_beta   90.00
_cell.angle_gamma   90.00
#
_symmetry.space_group_name_H-M   'P 1'
#
loop_
_entity.id
_entity.type
_entity.pdbx_description
1 polymer ?
#
loop_
_entity_poly.entity_id
_entity_poly.type
_entity_poly.pdbx_seq_one_letter_code
_entity_poly.pdbx_strand_id
1 'polypeptide(L)'
;MSELKDAKTWGGIGSILTIFGLGFIGFILKLIGIKKISEATGNEEIYNKYLWAAILAVIGLLLPLPGLLSGSIAGFGLMGVLAAILMIVSVYFMKQSYDMIAEETGVAMFKTAALLYIIGAVLMIIVIGILLIFVAAILETVAFFSLPDELPGKKGQTPAEEEVVF
;
A
#
# COMPACT_ATOMS: atom_id res chain seq x y z
N MET A 1 6.46 22.02 -1.24
CA MET A 1 7.56 21.11 -0.86
C MET A 1 7.22 20.46 0.49
N SER A 2 6.05 19.79 0.58
CA SER A 2 5.58 19.14 1.82
C SER A 2 4.90 17.79 1.56
N GLU A 3 4.46 17.52 0.33
CA GLU A 3 3.65 16.34 0.01
C GLU A 3 4.32 15.00 0.36
N LEU A 4 5.63 14.83 0.14
CA LEU A 4 6.37 13.61 0.52
C LEU A 4 6.51 13.47 2.04
N LYS A 5 6.77 14.57 2.74
CA LYS A 5 6.84 14.60 4.20
C LYS A 5 5.47 14.30 4.84
N ASP A 6 4.42 14.86 4.26
CA ASP A 6 3.04 14.59 4.64
C ASP A 6 2.71 13.12 4.35
N ALA A 7 3.07 12.60 3.19
CA ALA A 7 2.89 11.19 2.83
C ALA A 7 3.56 10.24 3.83
N LYS A 8 4.79 10.54 4.23
CA LYS A 8 5.53 9.81 5.27
C LYS A 8 4.78 9.78 6.60
N THR A 9 4.23 10.93 7.00
CA THR A 9 3.50 11.07 8.26
C THR A 9 2.17 10.34 8.22
N TRP A 10 1.33 10.63 7.22
CA TRP A 10 0.00 10.05 7.05
C TRP A 10 0.06 8.55 6.76
N GLY A 11 0.94 8.11 5.86
CA GLY A 11 1.15 6.71 5.52
C GLY A 11 1.74 5.91 6.67
N GLY A 12 2.78 6.42 7.34
CA GLY A 12 3.40 5.73 8.48
C GLY A 12 2.45 5.58 9.67
N ILE A 13 1.74 6.64 10.06
CA ILE A 13 0.70 6.58 11.10
C ILE A 13 -0.41 5.62 10.69
N GLY A 14 -0.84 5.67 9.42
CA GLY A 14 -1.85 4.76 8.89
C GLY A 14 -1.47 3.29 8.99
N SER A 15 -0.23 2.95 8.65
CA SER A 15 0.29 1.57 8.75
C SER A 15 0.34 1.10 10.21
N ILE A 16 0.82 1.94 11.13
CA ILE A 16 0.84 1.62 12.57
C ILE A 16 -0.57 1.37 13.08
N LEU A 17 -1.51 2.26 12.80
CA LEU A 17 -2.90 2.12 13.27
C LEU A 17 -3.56 0.85 12.72
N THR A 18 -3.20 0.44 11.49
CA THR A 18 -3.69 -0.80 10.91
C THR A 18 -3.20 -2.03 11.70
N ILE A 19 -1.95 -2.03 12.15
CA ILE A 19 -1.36 -3.14 12.93
C ILE A 19 -2.06 -3.31 14.28
N PHE A 20 -2.38 -2.21 14.96
CA PHE A 20 -2.99 -2.22 16.31
C PHE A 20 -4.52 -2.36 16.32
N GLY A 21 -5.14 -2.70 15.19
CA GLY A 21 -6.57 -3.02 15.12
C GLY A 21 -7.49 -1.83 14.83
N LEU A 22 -6.95 -0.62 14.58
CA LEU A 22 -7.71 0.53 14.09
C LEU A 22 -7.77 0.51 12.55
N GLY A 23 -8.15 -0.64 12.01
CA GLY A 23 -7.96 -1.02 10.60
C GLY A 23 -8.57 -0.04 9.61
N PHE A 24 -9.80 0.45 9.86
CA PHE A 24 -10.47 1.34 8.90
C PHE A 24 -9.82 2.73 8.84
N ILE A 25 -9.55 3.34 10.00
CA ILE A 25 -8.87 4.65 10.06
C ILE A 25 -7.46 4.53 9.49
N GLY A 26 -6.72 3.49 9.90
CA GLY A 26 -5.38 3.21 9.38
C GLY A 26 -5.36 3.03 7.86
N PHE A 27 -6.36 2.36 7.31
CA PHE A 27 -6.51 2.15 5.87
C PHE A 27 -6.76 3.45 5.10
N ILE A 28 -7.65 4.32 5.60
CA ILE A 28 -7.90 5.64 5.00
C ILE A 28 -6.64 6.51 5.04
N LEU A 29 -5.88 6.48 6.14
CA LEU A 29 -4.63 7.22 6.25
C LEU A 29 -3.56 6.72 5.28
N LYS A 30 -3.47 5.40 5.05
CA LYS A 30 -2.62 4.83 4.00
C LYS A 30 -3.01 5.32 2.61
N LEU A 31 -4.31 5.38 2.31
CA LEU A 31 -4.81 5.94 1.05
C LEU A 31 -4.37 7.40 0.87
N ILE A 32 -4.48 8.22 1.93
CA ILE A 32 -4.01 9.61 1.91
C ILE A 32 -2.49 9.66 1.70
N GLY A 33 -1.72 8.83 2.41
CA GLY A 33 -0.27 8.75 2.25
C GLY A 33 0.13 8.45 0.81
N ILE A 34 -0.50 7.48 0.17
CA ILE A 34 -0.19 7.08 -1.21
C ILE A 34 -0.68 8.13 -2.22
N LYS A 35 -1.82 8.78 -1.97
CA LYS A 35 -2.27 9.92 -2.76
C LYS A 35 -1.23 11.04 -2.76
N LYS A 36 -0.66 11.33 -1.58
CA LYS A 36 0.37 12.36 -1.41
C LYS A 36 1.68 11.99 -2.11
N ILE A 37 2.07 10.71 -2.12
CA ILE A 37 3.21 10.23 -2.93
C ILE A 37 2.92 10.46 -4.42
N SER A 38 1.74 10.07 -4.89
CA SER A 38 1.31 10.23 -6.28
C SER A 38 1.30 11.70 -6.74
N GLU A 39 0.84 12.62 -5.88
CA GLU A 39 0.92 14.07 -6.10
C GLU A 39 2.38 14.55 -6.14
N ALA A 40 3.23 14.04 -5.23
CA ALA A 40 4.62 14.43 -5.16
C ALA A 40 5.46 13.94 -6.35
N THR A 41 5.19 12.72 -6.84
CA THR A 41 5.86 12.12 -8.00
C THR A 41 5.27 12.59 -9.32
N GLY A 42 4.09 13.21 -9.31
CA GLY A 42 3.36 13.58 -10.53
C GLY A 42 2.80 12.37 -11.29
N ASN A 43 2.79 11.20 -10.66
CA ASN A 43 2.34 9.94 -11.25
C ASN A 43 1.02 9.48 -10.61
N GLU A 44 -0.10 9.91 -11.20
CA GLU A 44 -1.47 9.61 -10.73
C GLU A 44 -1.78 8.09 -10.74
N GLU A 45 -1.05 7.32 -11.55
CA GLU A 45 -1.23 5.88 -11.68
C GLU A 45 -0.95 5.14 -10.37
N ILE A 46 -0.03 5.67 -9.54
CA ILE A 46 0.29 5.15 -8.21
C ILE A 46 -0.95 5.07 -7.33
N TYR A 47 -1.66 6.20 -7.20
CA TYR A 47 -2.84 6.27 -6.37
C TYR A 47 -4.01 5.53 -6.99
N ASN A 48 -4.21 5.63 -8.31
CA ASN A 48 -5.31 4.95 -9.00
C ASN A 48 -5.22 3.42 -8.85
N LYS A 49 -4.04 2.82 -9.06
CA LYS A 49 -3.85 1.38 -8.86
C LYS A 49 -4.07 0.96 -7.41
N TYR A 50 -3.56 1.73 -6.45
CA TYR A 50 -3.78 1.42 -5.04
C TYR A 50 -5.25 1.58 -4.62
N LEU A 51 -5.96 2.57 -5.15
CA LEU A 51 -7.40 2.73 -4.96
C LEU A 51 -8.18 1.54 -5.52
N TRP A 52 -7.84 1.08 -6.72
CA TRP A 52 -8.45 -0.12 -7.29
C TRP A 52 -8.19 -1.34 -6.43
N ALA A 53 -6.96 -1.51 -5.94
CA ALA A 53 -6.64 -2.56 -4.98
C ALA A 53 -7.54 -2.47 -3.73
N ALA A 54 -7.69 -1.27 -3.17
CA ALA A 54 -8.51 -1.01 -1.99
C ALA A 54 -10.00 -1.35 -2.22
N ILE A 55 -10.57 -0.88 -3.32
CA ILE A 55 -11.98 -1.13 -3.68
C ILE A 55 -12.21 -2.64 -3.89
N LEU A 56 -11.31 -3.31 -4.64
CA LEU A 56 -11.41 -4.75 -4.89
C LEU A 56 -11.27 -5.56 -3.60
N ALA A 57 -10.41 -5.15 -2.66
CA ALA A 57 -10.28 -5.81 -1.36
C ALA A 57 -11.57 -5.72 -0.55
N VAL A 58 -12.19 -4.53 -0.50
CA VAL A 58 -13.45 -4.33 0.23
C VAL A 58 -14.58 -5.14 -0.40
N ILE A 59 -14.70 -5.14 -1.73
CA ILE A 59 -15.71 -5.95 -2.44
C ILE A 59 -15.45 -7.44 -2.20
N GLY A 60 -14.20 -7.89 -2.36
CA GLY A 60 -13.80 -9.28 -2.12
C GLY A 60 -14.09 -9.75 -0.69
N LEU A 61 -13.96 -8.86 0.30
CA LEU A 61 -14.27 -9.17 1.69
C LEU A 61 -15.79 -9.23 1.98
N LEU A 62 -16.58 -8.33 1.39
CA LEU A 62 -18.02 -8.24 1.67
C LEU A 62 -18.85 -9.26 0.89
N LEU A 63 -18.42 -9.63 -0.32
CA LEU A 63 -19.13 -10.53 -1.22
C LEU A 63 -19.46 -11.92 -0.63
N PRO A 64 -18.57 -12.61 0.10
CA PRO A 64 -18.88 -13.90 0.73
C PRO A 64 -19.62 -13.77 2.07
N LEU A 65 -19.76 -12.56 2.64
CA LEU A 65 -20.25 -12.34 4.00
C LEU A 65 -21.67 -12.89 4.26
N PRO A 66 -22.67 -12.72 3.39
CA PRO A 66 -24.00 -13.31 3.60
C PRO A 66 -23.96 -14.84 3.65
N GLY A 67 -23.05 -15.44 2.87
CA GLY A 67 -22.79 -16.88 2.86
C GLY A 67 -22.21 -17.37 4.19
N LEU A 68 -21.25 -16.63 4.73
CA LEU A 68 -20.64 -16.90 6.04
C LEU A 68 -21.67 -16.82 7.18
N LEU A 69 -22.51 -15.77 7.20
CA LEU A 69 -23.50 -15.55 8.25
C LEU A 69 -24.65 -16.56 8.22
N SER A 70 -25.01 -17.07 7.04
CA SER A 70 -26.04 -18.11 6.89
C SER A 70 -25.54 -19.53 7.19
N GLY A 71 -24.22 -19.73 7.38
CA GLY A 71 -23.62 -21.05 7.58
C GLY A 71 -23.73 -21.98 6.36
N SER A 72 -24.06 -21.43 5.19
CA SER A 72 -24.31 -22.22 4.00
C SER A 72 -23.00 -22.55 3.28
N ILE A 73 -22.76 -23.84 3.01
CA ILE A 73 -21.61 -24.30 2.21
C ILE A 73 -21.63 -23.68 0.81
N ALA A 74 -22.82 -23.38 0.26
CA ALA A 74 -22.99 -22.67 -0.99
C ALA A 74 -22.42 -21.23 -0.96
N GLY A 75 -22.47 -20.57 0.19
CA GLY A 75 -21.88 -19.25 0.43
C GLY A 75 -20.35 -19.25 0.40
N PHE A 76 -19.73 -20.33 0.86
CA PHE A 76 -18.29 -20.57 0.73
C PHE A 76 -17.86 -21.04 -0.66
N GLY A 77 -18.75 -21.74 -1.37
CA GLY A 77 -18.46 -22.32 -2.68
C GLY A 77 -18.21 -21.26 -3.76
N LEU A 78 -19.24 -20.93 -4.54
CA LEU A 78 -19.06 -20.09 -5.74
C LEU A 78 -18.63 -18.65 -5.38
N MET A 79 -19.24 -18.08 -4.33
CA MET A 79 -18.95 -16.71 -3.90
C MET A 79 -17.58 -16.60 -3.21
N GLY A 80 -17.17 -17.61 -2.45
CA GLY A 80 -15.83 -17.66 -1.84
C GLY A 80 -14.71 -17.76 -2.90
N VAL A 81 -14.92 -18.57 -3.94
CA VAL A 81 -13.96 -18.65 -5.07
C VAL A 81 -13.88 -17.32 -5.82
N LEU A 82 -15.03 -16.69 -6.12
CA LEU A 82 -15.04 -15.38 -6.77
C LEU A 82 -14.35 -14.31 -5.91
N ALA A 83 -14.62 -14.30 -4.60
CA ALA A 83 -13.96 -13.43 -3.63
C ALA A 83 -12.43 -13.64 -3.62
N ALA A 84 -11.97 -14.90 -3.62
CA ALA A 84 -10.55 -15.23 -3.67
C ALA A 84 -9.88 -14.69 -4.94
N ILE A 85 -10.52 -14.81 -6.10
CA ILE A 85 -10.02 -14.25 -7.37
C ILE A 85 -9.90 -12.72 -7.27
N LEU A 86 -10.95 -12.04 -6.78
CA LEU A 86 -10.94 -10.59 -6.60
C LEU A 86 -9.83 -10.13 -5.64
N MET A 87 -9.59 -10.89 -4.56
CA MET A 87 -8.52 -10.62 -3.60
C MET A 87 -7.14 -10.77 -4.24
N ILE A 88 -6.92 -11.79 -5.09
CA ILE A 88 -5.66 -11.96 -5.83
C ILE A 88 -5.42 -10.76 -6.76
N VAL A 89 -6.45 -10.34 -7.51
CA VAL A 89 -6.37 -9.17 -8.40
C VAL A 89 -6.12 -7.89 -7.60
N SER A 90 -6.79 -7.72 -6.46
CA SER A 90 -6.56 -6.60 -5.54
C SER A 90 -5.09 -6.50 -5.11
N VAL A 91 -4.52 -7.59 -4.62
CA VAL A 91 -3.12 -7.61 -4.16
C VAL A 91 -2.15 -7.34 -5.32
N TYR A 92 -2.48 -7.80 -6.53
CA TYR A 92 -1.68 -7.48 -7.72
C TYR A 92 -1.63 -5.97 -8.01
N PHE A 93 -2.78 -5.27 -7.97
CA PHE A 93 -2.82 -3.81 -8.13
C PHE A 93 -2.06 -3.07 -7.01
N MET A 94 -2.16 -3.56 -5.77
CA MET A 94 -1.40 -3.01 -4.63
C MET A 94 0.10 -3.13 -4.88
N LYS A 95 0.56 -4.30 -5.34
CA LYS A 95 1.96 -4.55 -5.68
C LYS A 95 2.45 -3.60 -6.77
N GLN A 96 1.66 -3.42 -7.83
CA GLN A 96 2.03 -2.48 -8.90
C GLN A 96 2.18 -1.06 -8.37
N SER A 97 1.28 -0.60 -7.48
CA SER A 97 1.44 0.71 -6.84
C SER A 97 2.74 0.80 -6.03
N TYR A 98 3.05 -0.22 -5.23
CA TYR A 98 4.23 -0.22 -4.36
C TYR A 98 5.54 -0.34 -5.15
N ASP A 99 5.53 -1.06 -6.28
CA ASP A 99 6.67 -1.11 -7.20
C ASP A 99 6.94 0.29 -7.79
N MET A 100 5.92 0.99 -8.27
CA MET A 100 6.06 2.36 -8.79
C MET A 100 6.51 3.33 -7.70
N ILE A 101 5.99 3.24 -6.48
CA ILE A 101 6.48 4.05 -5.35
C ILE A 101 7.97 3.80 -5.11
N ALA A 102 8.40 2.53 -5.12
CA ALA A 102 9.80 2.19 -4.92
C ALA A 102 10.71 2.73 -6.03
N GLU A 103 10.24 2.72 -7.28
CA GLU A 103 10.95 3.25 -8.45
C GLU A 103 11.07 4.78 -8.40
N GLU A 104 9.99 5.48 -8.06
CA GLU A 104 9.92 6.94 -8.07
C GLU A 104 10.58 7.58 -6.84
N THR A 105 10.52 6.91 -5.68
CA THR A 105 11.05 7.42 -4.41
C THR A 105 12.42 6.85 -4.04
N GLY A 106 12.85 5.78 -4.70
CA GLY A 106 14.08 5.03 -4.39
C GLY A 106 13.98 4.11 -3.16
N VAL A 107 12.80 3.96 -2.55
CA VAL A 107 12.61 3.17 -1.33
C VAL A 107 12.18 1.73 -1.65
N ALA A 108 13.16 0.83 -1.82
CA ALA A 108 12.92 -0.58 -2.16
C ALA A 108 12.13 -1.39 -1.10
N MET A 109 11.97 -0.86 0.13
CA MET A 109 11.16 -1.51 1.16
C MET A 109 9.69 -1.63 0.78
N PHE A 110 9.13 -0.72 -0.03
CA PHE A 110 7.75 -0.85 -0.54
C PHE A 110 7.57 -2.13 -1.36
N LYS A 111 8.52 -2.41 -2.26
CA LYS A 111 8.53 -3.64 -3.07
C LYS A 111 8.65 -4.89 -2.20
N THR A 112 9.53 -4.86 -1.20
CA THR A 112 9.73 -5.99 -0.29
C THR A 112 8.48 -6.25 0.56
N ALA A 113 7.85 -5.20 1.08
CA ALA A 113 6.60 -5.30 1.83
C ALA A 113 5.46 -5.87 0.97
N ALA A 114 5.27 -5.37 -0.26
CA ALA A 114 4.26 -5.89 -1.18
C ALA A 114 4.44 -7.38 -1.48
N LEU A 115 5.69 -7.82 -1.69
CA LEU A 115 6.00 -9.23 -1.92
C LEU A 115 5.66 -10.10 -0.71
N LEU A 116 6.00 -9.65 0.50
CA LEU A 116 5.64 -10.38 1.72
C LEU A 116 4.13 -10.43 1.93
N TYR A 117 3.39 -9.36 1.59
CA TYR A 117 1.93 -9.39 1.63
C TYR A 117 1.35 -10.43 0.67
N ILE A 118 1.88 -10.56 -0.55
CA ILE A 118 1.46 -11.61 -1.51
C ILE A 118 1.74 -12.99 -0.94
N ILE A 119 2.99 -13.23 -0.54
CA ILE A 119 3.41 -14.56 -0.06
C ILE A 119 2.63 -14.92 1.21
N GLY A 120 2.46 -13.97 2.12
CA GLY A 120 1.69 -14.15 3.35
C GLY A 120 0.21 -14.41 3.08
N ALA A 121 -0.41 -13.72 2.11
CA ALA A 121 -1.79 -13.97 1.71
C ALA A 121 -2.00 -15.37 1.11
N VAL A 122 -1.05 -15.85 0.30
CA VAL A 122 -1.09 -17.23 -0.23
C VAL A 122 -0.88 -18.26 0.89
N LEU A 123 0.03 -17.97 1.82
CA LEU A 123 0.34 -18.85 2.94
C LEU A 123 -0.63 -18.73 4.12
N MET A 124 -1.69 -17.92 4.04
CA MET A 124 -2.74 -17.79 5.10
C MET A 124 -3.41 -19.12 5.45
N ILE A 125 -3.41 -20.09 4.52
CA ILE A 125 -3.91 -21.45 4.75
C ILE A 125 -3.17 -22.12 5.93
N ILE A 126 -1.91 -21.71 6.16
CA ILE A 126 -1.08 -22.15 7.27
C ILE A 126 -0.92 -20.95 8.22
N VAL A 127 -0.93 -21.17 9.53
CA VAL A 127 -0.78 -20.09 10.54
C VAL A 127 0.45 -19.18 10.27
N ILE A 128 1.45 -19.69 9.56
CA ILE A 128 2.64 -18.94 9.14
C ILE A 128 2.34 -17.74 8.24
N GLY A 129 1.26 -17.76 7.46
CA GLY A 129 0.86 -16.63 6.61
C GLY A 129 0.56 -15.37 7.43
N ILE A 130 -0.02 -15.52 8.62
CA ILE A 130 -0.31 -14.41 9.54
C ILE A 130 0.99 -13.73 9.97
N LEU A 131 2.03 -14.51 10.30
CA LEU A 131 3.34 -13.97 10.67
C LEU A 131 3.99 -13.21 9.51
N LEU A 132 3.89 -13.71 8.29
CA LEU A 132 4.45 -13.03 7.11
C LEU A 132 3.74 -11.72 6.80
N ILE A 133 2.40 -11.70 6.90
CA ILE A 133 1.59 -10.47 6.75
C ILE A 133 1.97 -9.46 7.85
N PHE A 134 2.19 -9.92 9.07
CA PHE A 134 2.61 -9.06 10.17
C PHE A 134 3.98 -8.42 9.90
N VAL A 135 4.96 -9.22 9.43
CA VAL A 135 6.27 -8.69 9.02
C VAL A 135 6.14 -7.72 7.84
N ALA A 136 5.27 -8.02 6.86
CA ALA A 136 4.99 -7.13 5.74
C ALA A 136 4.46 -5.76 6.20
N ALA A 137 3.56 -5.74 7.18
CA ALA A 137 3.00 -4.52 7.75
C ALA A 137 4.06 -3.67 8.49
N ILE A 138 4.99 -4.33 9.18
CA ILE A 138 6.14 -3.64 9.78
C ILE A 138 7.02 -3.03 8.68
N LEU A 139 7.39 -3.80 7.65
CA LEU A 139 8.22 -3.29 6.55
C LEU A 139 7.55 -2.14 5.80
N GLU A 140 6.24 -2.21 5.59
CA GLU A 140 5.45 -1.13 4.98
C GLU A 140 5.55 0.15 5.83
N THR A 141 5.43 0.04 7.15
CA THR A 141 5.60 1.19 8.07
C THR A 141 6.99 1.80 7.94
N VAL A 142 8.03 0.95 7.95
CA VAL A 142 9.41 1.41 7.77
C VAL A 142 9.61 2.01 6.38
N ALA A 143 8.94 1.50 5.35
CA ALA A 143 8.99 2.05 3.99
C ALA A 143 8.44 3.48 3.94
N PHE A 144 7.25 3.73 4.53
CA PHE A 144 6.69 5.08 4.62
C PHE A 144 7.60 6.03 5.39
N PHE A 145 8.20 5.58 6.50
CA PHE A 145 9.16 6.41 7.25
C PHE A 145 10.51 6.60 6.55
N SER A 146 10.85 5.75 5.60
CA SER A 146 12.06 5.85 4.78
C SER A 146 11.86 6.74 3.55
N LEU A 147 10.64 7.24 3.29
CA LEU A 147 10.40 8.19 2.22
C LEU A 147 11.28 9.43 2.41
N PRO A 148 11.96 9.89 1.33
CA PRO A 148 12.73 11.12 1.38
C PRO A 148 11.79 12.32 1.45
N ASP A 149 12.23 13.43 2.05
CA ASP A 149 11.42 14.66 2.12
C ASP A 149 11.22 15.31 0.75
N GLU A 150 12.13 15.03 -0.19
CA GLU A 150 12.11 15.50 -1.59
C GLU A 150 12.55 14.38 -2.53
N LEU A 151 12.05 14.40 -3.77
CA LEU A 151 12.39 13.37 -4.75
C LEU A 151 13.90 13.34 -5.05
N PRO A 152 14.51 12.15 -5.20
CA PRO A 152 15.95 12.00 -5.46
C PRO A 152 16.47 12.81 -6.66
N GLY A 153 15.64 13.06 -7.68
CA GLY A 153 16.00 13.83 -8.87
C GLY A 153 15.92 15.36 -8.73
N LYS A 154 15.37 15.89 -7.63
CA LYS A 154 15.16 17.34 -7.44
C LYS A 154 16.30 18.05 -6.68
N LYS A 155 17.15 17.29 -6.00
CA LYS A 155 18.32 17.81 -5.24
C LYS A 155 19.46 18.37 -6.11
N GLY A 156 19.40 18.19 -7.44
CA GLY A 156 20.47 18.58 -8.37
C GLY A 156 20.29 19.93 -9.08
N GLN A 157 19.18 20.65 -8.88
CA GLN A 157 18.95 21.98 -9.48
C GLN A 157 19.01 23.06 -8.39
N THR A 158 20.14 23.16 -7.71
CA THR A 158 20.51 24.43 -7.07
C THR A 158 21.12 25.30 -8.18
N PRO A 159 20.66 26.53 -8.43
CA PRO A 159 21.27 27.41 -9.42
C PRO A 159 22.69 27.75 -8.95
N ALA A 160 23.68 27.02 -9.47
CA ALA A 160 25.10 27.29 -9.24
C ALA A 160 25.64 28.36 -10.21
N GLU A 161 24.81 29.33 -10.58
CA GLU A 161 25.16 30.28 -11.65
C GLU A 161 24.66 31.71 -11.37
N GLU A 162 24.63 32.09 -10.09
CA GLU A 162 24.56 33.50 -9.69
C GLU A 162 25.69 33.83 -8.70
N GLU A 163 26.92 33.40 -9.03
CA GLU A 163 28.13 34.01 -8.48
C GLU A 163 28.72 34.96 -9.53
N VAL A 164 28.04 36.10 -9.63
CA VAL A 164 28.64 37.43 -9.56
C VAL A 164 30.05 37.55 -10.18
N VAL A 165 30.12 37.88 -11.47
CA VAL A 165 31.27 38.59 -12.04
C VAL A 165 30.90 40.07 -12.09
N PHE A 166 31.36 40.81 -11.09
CA PHE A 166 31.51 42.26 -11.16
C PHE A 166 32.75 42.61 -11.98
#